data_AF-A0A2D5B0F1-F1
#
_entry.id   AF-A0A2D5B0F1-F1
#
_cell.length_a   1.000
_cell.length_b   1.000
_cell.length_c   1.000
_cell.angle_alpha   90.00
_cell.angle_beta   90.00
_cell.angle_gamma   90.00
#
_symmetry.space_group_name_H-M   'P 1'
#
loop_
_entity.id
_entity.type
_entity.pdbx_description
1 polymer ?
#
loop_
_entity_poly.entity_id
_entity_poly.type
_entity_poly.pdbx_seq_one_letter_code
_entity_poly.pdbx_strand_id
1 'polypeptide(L)'
;MSFSAEKTLKRGLSEEGEDPPGKTLNMSLLGSRPPEEKLQPPVPGEGREIPIRAEELVVIRSPHSSAAEQFRRMRNSVQALNPDGASRSILMTSAAEREGKTIATLNLALAMVELPQLRLLVIDSDLKQPAVEDYLGWPRRQGVSELLSGRISLDQAIRSTSVDRLDILGAGEPTPNPSIHLERLETVLNTLKRRYDYVLLDGPAVLRASHPGLLGSISDGILLVVRLGVTPKQQVEEAFTLLENLGGNVLGTCATGAVGAR
;
A
#
# COMPACT_ATOMS: atom_id res chain seq x y z
N MET A 1 -65.72 -28.14 -25.11
CA MET A 1 -66.42 -29.43 -24.95
C MET A 1 -65.34 -30.48 -24.77
N SER A 2 -65.28 -31.39 -23.81
CA SER A 2 -66.15 -31.82 -22.72
C SER A 2 -65.40 -33.01 -22.10
N PHE A 3 -65.21 -33.06 -20.77
CA PHE A 3 -65.26 -34.24 -19.89
C PHE A 3 -64.36 -35.47 -20.20
N SER A 4 -63.93 -36.39 -19.33
CA SER A 4 -64.05 -36.70 -17.88
C SER A 4 -63.29 -38.03 -17.70
N ALA A 5 -62.36 -38.15 -16.76
CA ALA A 5 -62.45 -38.94 -15.52
C ALA A 5 -62.65 -40.48 -15.63
N GLU A 6 -61.73 -41.23 -15.02
CA GLU A 6 -61.90 -42.51 -14.28
C GLU A 6 -60.56 -42.78 -13.58
N LYS A 7 -60.35 -42.66 -12.25
CA LYS A 7 -60.96 -43.23 -11.03
C LYS A 7 -60.72 -44.75 -10.89
N THR A 8 -59.92 -45.15 -9.90
CA THR A 8 -60.01 -46.43 -9.14
C THR A 8 -59.00 -46.41 -7.96
N LEU A 9 -59.49 -46.13 -6.74
CA LEU A 9 -59.51 -46.97 -5.52
C LEU A 9 -58.28 -46.76 -4.61
N LYS A 10 -58.35 -46.08 -3.46
CA LYS A 10 -59.07 -46.29 -2.17
C LYS A 10 -58.51 -47.40 -1.26
N ARG A 11 -58.06 -46.95 -0.07
CA ARG A 11 -58.16 -47.48 1.32
C ARG A 11 -56.80 -47.66 1.99
N GLY A 12 -56.55 -47.19 3.22
CA GLY A 12 -57.34 -46.51 4.25
C GLY A 12 -56.38 -45.76 5.20
N LEU A 13 -56.77 -44.59 5.73
CA LEU A 13 -57.38 -44.35 7.07
C LEU A 13 -56.41 -44.73 8.22
N SER A 14 -56.07 -43.88 9.19
CA SER A 14 -56.80 -42.74 9.79
C SER A 14 -55.92 -41.97 10.79
N GLU A 15 -56.23 -40.66 10.94
CA GLU A 15 -56.15 -39.79 12.15
C GLU A 15 -54.75 -39.43 12.70
N GLU A 16 -54.43 -38.24 13.23
CA GLU A 16 -55.12 -36.98 13.56
C GLU A 16 -54.01 -35.93 13.87
N GLY A 17 -54.30 -34.62 13.76
CA GLY A 17 -53.64 -33.63 14.63
C GLY A 17 -52.72 -32.58 14.00
N GLU A 18 -53.25 -31.35 13.95
CA GLU A 18 -52.56 -30.06 14.17
C GLU A 18 -51.54 -29.50 13.15
N ASP A 19 -51.92 -28.33 12.62
CA ASP A 19 -51.09 -27.37 11.91
C ASP A 19 -50.23 -26.58 12.92
N PRO A 20 -48.90 -26.41 12.73
CA PRO A 20 -48.16 -25.41 13.46
C PRO A 20 -47.66 -24.25 12.56
N PRO A 21 -47.55 -23.04 13.15
CA PRO A 21 -47.37 -21.79 12.44
C PRO A 21 -45.90 -21.54 12.03
N GLY A 22 -45.74 -20.55 11.15
CA GLY A 22 -44.49 -20.14 10.53
C GLY A 22 -43.26 -20.11 11.46
N LYS A 23 -42.15 -20.64 10.95
CA LYS A 23 -40.81 -20.47 11.49
C LYS A 23 -39.88 -19.95 10.40
N THR A 24 -39.61 -18.65 10.51
CA THR A 24 -38.28 -18.03 10.46
C THR A 24 -37.30 -18.59 9.43
N LEU A 25 -37.14 -17.85 8.32
CA LEU A 25 -35.99 -17.96 7.42
C LEU A 25 -34.70 -17.81 8.24
N ASN A 26 -33.99 -18.91 8.42
CA ASN A 26 -32.70 -18.94 9.09
C ASN A 26 -31.64 -18.37 8.14
N MET A 27 -31.44 -17.05 8.22
CA MET A 27 -30.31 -16.33 7.61
C MET A 27 -29.02 -16.65 8.38
N SER A 28 -28.47 -17.83 8.18
CA SER A 28 -27.17 -18.21 8.76
C SER A 28 -26.37 -19.17 7.88
N LEU A 29 -26.29 -18.86 6.58
CA LEU A 29 -25.31 -19.44 5.66
C LEU A 29 -24.56 -18.31 4.93
N LEU A 30 -23.98 -17.38 5.70
CA LEU A 30 -22.77 -16.70 5.27
C LEU A 30 -21.62 -17.62 5.67
N GLY A 31 -20.96 -18.20 4.67
CA GLY A 31 -19.79 -19.06 4.86
C GLY A 31 -18.82 -18.40 5.84
N SER A 32 -18.46 -19.15 6.86
CA SER A 32 -17.38 -18.79 7.78
C SER A 32 -16.14 -18.50 6.94
N ARG A 33 -15.77 -17.22 6.87
CA ARG A 33 -14.45 -16.78 6.42
C ARG A 33 -13.45 -17.60 7.24
N PRO A 34 -12.46 -18.29 6.63
CA PRO A 34 -11.43 -18.95 7.41
C PRO A 34 -10.83 -17.91 8.36
N PRO A 35 -10.50 -18.27 9.62
CA PRO A 35 -9.88 -17.33 10.55
C PRO A 35 -8.67 -16.73 9.86
N GLU A 36 -8.65 -15.39 9.71
CA GLU A 36 -7.50 -14.68 9.18
C GLU A 36 -6.29 -15.12 9.99
N GLU A 37 -5.35 -15.79 9.33
CA GLU A 37 -4.10 -16.21 9.94
C GLU A 37 -3.38 -14.92 10.33
N LYS A 38 -3.41 -14.60 11.62
CA LYS A 38 -2.80 -13.37 12.14
C LYS A 38 -1.37 -13.26 11.63
N LEU A 39 -1.04 -12.13 11.00
CA LEU A 39 0.33 -11.90 10.54
C LEU A 39 1.31 -12.12 11.69
N GLN A 40 2.38 -12.84 11.39
CA GLN A 40 3.47 -13.11 12.33
C GLN A 40 4.45 -11.93 12.37
N PRO A 41 5.16 -11.71 13.48
CA PRO A 41 6.23 -10.73 13.52
C PRO A 41 7.30 -11.05 12.47
N PRO A 42 8.01 -10.04 11.92
CA PRO A 42 9.12 -10.28 11.02
C PRO A 42 10.22 -11.09 11.69
N VAL A 43 10.86 -11.96 10.91
CA VAL A 43 12.04 -12.72 11.35
C VAL A 43 13.29 -11.91 11.01
N PRO A 44 14.22 -11.68 11.95
CA PRO A 44 15.44 -10.92 11.68
C PRO A 44 16.22 -11.47 10.49
N GLY A 45 16.50 -10.61 9.52
CA GLY A 45 17.28 -10.96 8.32
C GLY A 45 16.51 -11.66 7.20
N GLU A 46 15.23 -12.04 7.39
CA GLU A 46 14.48 -12.80 6.38
C GLU A 46 14.39 -12.08 5.01
N GLY A 47 14.32 -10.75 5.01
CA GLY A 47 14.28 -9.96 3.78
C GLY A 47 15.59 -9.96 2.99
N ARG A 48 16.73 -10.27 3.62
CA ARG A 48 18.04 -10.37 2.94
C ARG A 48 18.13 -11.62 2.08
N GLU A 49 17.43 -12.68 2.49
CA GLU A 49 17.42 -13.98 1.82
C GLU A 49 16.40 -14.03 0.68
N ILE A 50 15.43 -13.11 0.65
CA ILE A 50 14.42 -13.04 -0.41
C ILE A 50 14.89 -12.06 -1.48
N PRO A 51 15.39 -12.54 -2.63
CA PRO A 51 15.80 -11.65 -3.70
C PRO A 51 14.61 -10.86 -4.21
N ILE A 52 14.83 -9.57 -4.46
CA ILE A 52 13.85 -8.70 -5.10
C ILE A 52 13.65 -9.18 -6.54
N ARG A 53 12.50 -9.80 -6.81
CA ARG A 53 12.19 -10.49 -8.09
C ARG A 53 11.11 -9.80 -8.93
N ALA A 54 10.76 -8.55 -8.67
CA ALA A 54 9.74 -7.88 -9.49
C ALA A 54 10.26 -7.48 -10.88
N GLU A 55 9.56 -7.98 -11.90
CA GLU A 55 9.76 -7.57 -13.30
C GLU A 55 9.46 -6.08 -13.52
N GLU A 56 8.69 -5.48 -12.62
CA GLU A 56 8.28 -4.08 -12.63
C GLU A 56 9.37 -3.13 -12.10
N LEU A 57 10.41 -3.65 -11.44
CA LEU A 57 11.51 -2.85 -10.89
C LEU A 57 12.64 -2.69 -11.91
N VAL A 58 12.42 -1.74 -12.82
CA VAL A 58 13.29 -1.49 -13.98
C VAL A 58 14.74 -1.15 -13.61
N VAL A 59 14.99 -0.55 -12.44
CA VAL A 59 16.36 -0.25 -11.98
C VAL A 59 17.18 -1.52 -11.77
N ILE A 60 16.55 -2.62 -11.33
CA ILE A 60 17.19 -3.94 -11.21
C ILE A 60 17.12 -4.69 -12.55
N ARG A 61 15.93 -4.79 -13.15
CA ARG A 61 15.71 -5.65 -14.32
C ARG A 61 16.44 -5.15 -15.57
N SER A 62 16.49 -3.85 -15.78
CA SER A 62 17.06 -3.23 -16.99
C SER A 62 17.83 -1.95 -16.62
N PRO A 63 18.97 -2.07 -15.91
CA PRO A 63 19.66 -0.93 -15.29
C PRO A 63 20.12 0.14 -16.28
N HIS A 64 20.40 -0.25 -17.53
CA HIS A 64 20.83 0.64 -18.61
C HIS A 64 19.69 1.16 -19.49
N SER A 65 18.43 0.87 -19.15
CA SER A 65 17.28 1.37 -19.89
C SER A 65 17.05 2.86 -19.67
N SER A 66 16.34 3.49 -20.62
CA SER A 66 15.90 4.89 -20.47
C SER A 66 15.01 5.11 -19.26
N ALA A 67 14.19 4.12 -18.89
CA ALA A 67 13.34 4.18 -17.72
C ALA A 67 14.15 4.14 -16.40
N ALA A 68 15.17 3.29 -16.31
CA ALA A 68 16.09 3.31 -15.16
C ALA A 68 16.84 4.64 -15.05
N GLU A 69 17.25 5.22 -16.19
CA GLU A 69 17.89 6.53 -16.22
C GLU A 69 16.95 7.67 -15.76
N GLN A 70 15.64 7.56 -16.02
CA GLN A 70 14.66 8.53 -15.49
C GLN A 70 14.59 8.50 -13.96
N PHE A 71 14.66 7.33 -13.32
CA PHE A 71 14.72 7.24 -11.86
C PHE A 71 16.04 7.79 -11.28
N ARG A 72 17.17 7.59 -11.97
CA ARG A 72 18.45 8.23 -11.57
C ARG A 72 18.40 9.75 -11.70
N ARG A 73 17.76 10.28 -12.74
CA ARG A 73 17.50 11.72 -12.88
C ARG A 73 16.60 12.22 -11.76
N MET A 74 15.54 11.49 -11.42
CA MET A 74 14.65 11.82 -10.31
C MET A 74 15.39 11.85 -8.97
N ARG A 75 16.24 10.86 -8.67
CA ARG A 75 17.14 10.89 -7.51
C ARG A 75 17.97 12.17 -7.49
N ASN A 76 18.60 12.53 -8.60
CA ASN A 76 19.44 13.74 -8.65
C ASN A 76 18.62 15.01 -8.37
N SER A 77 17.39 15.10 -8.89
CA SER A 77 16.48 16.21 -8.57
C SER A 77 16.11 16.25 -7.09
N VAL A 78 15.77 15.10 -6.49
CA VAL A 78 15.46 15.00 -5.05
C VAL A 78 16.66 15.44 -4.20
N GLN A 79 17.89 15.09 -4.60
CA GLN A 79 19.10 15.54 -3.90
C GLN A 79 19.38 17.02 -4.08
N ALA A 80 19.15 17.57 -5.27
CA ALA A 80 19.33 19.00 -5.52
C ALA A 80 18.37 19.86 -4.69
N LEU A 81 17.19 19.34 -4.36
CA LEU A 81 16.23 19.98 -3.44
C LEU A 81 16.63 19.85 -1.96
N ASN A 82 17.70 19.12 -1.63
CA ASN A 82 18.19 18.89 -0.27
C ASN A 82 19.66 19.29 -0.08
N PRO A 83 20.02 20.57 -0.28
CA PRO A 83 21.43 21.01 -0.30
C PRO A 83 22.12 20.96 1.07
N ASP A 84 21.35 20.94 2.17
CA ASP A 84 21.88 20.84 3.54
C ASP A 84 22.25 19.39 3.93
N GLY A 85 21.86 18.41 3.12
CA GLY A 85 22.10 17.00 3.37
C GLY A 85 21.35 16.44 4.59
N ALA A 86 20.35 17.17 5.11
CA ALA A 86 19.58 16.71 6.25
C ALA A 86 18.68 15.53 5.85
N SER A 87 18.40 14.63 6.80
CA SER A 87 17.52 13.49 6.54
C SER A 87 16.11 13.95 6.17
N ARG A 88 15.50 13.34 5.14
CA ARG A 88 14.16 13.71 4.67
C ARG A 88 13.17 12.54 4.66
N SER A 89 11.93 12.81 5.05
CA SER A 89 10.79 11.95 4.71
C SER A 89 10.07 12.47 3.46
N ILE A 90 9.84 11.60 2.48
CA ILE A 90 9.14 11.96 1.24
C ILE A 90 7.93 11.05 1.07
N LEU A 91 6.76 11.64 0.94
CA LEU A 91 5.52 10.94 0.61
C LEU A 91 5.41 10.75 -0.90
N MET A 92 5.28 9.49 -1.31
CA MET A 92 4.87 9.11 -2.65
C MET A 92 3.35 8.89 -2.64
N THR A 93 2.59 9.78 -3.28
CA THR A 93 1.13 9.66 -3.38
C THR A 93 0.67 9.95 -4.80
N SER A 94 -0.63 9.86 -5.07
CA SER A 94 -1.20 9.99 -6.40
C SER A 94 -2.66 10.39 -6.31
N ALA A 95 -3.28 10.81 -7.42
CA ALA A 95 -4.68 11.23 -7.40
C ALA A 95 -5.63 10.03 -7.22
N ALA A 96 -5.34 8.92 -7.89
CA ALA A 96 -6.19 7.73 -7.96
C ALA A 96 -5.41 6.42 -7.70
N GLU A 97 -6.13 5.33 -7.49
CA GLU A 97 -5.53 4.00 -7.34
C GLU A 97 -4.88 3.53 -8.66
N ARG A 98 -3.91 2.61 -8.58
CA ARG A 98 -3.26 1.96 -9.75
C ARG A 98 -2.51 2.90 -10.71
N GLU A 99 -1.96 3.99 -10.18
CA GLU A 99 -1.11 4.94 -10.92
C GLU A 99 0.38 4.60 -10.89
N GLY A 100 0.76 3.48 -10.26
CA GLY A 100 2.14 3.02 -10.20
C GLY A 100 2.97 3.62 -9.06
N LYS A 101 2.31 4.11 -7.98
CA LYS A 101 2.97 4.64 -6.77
C LYS A 101 4.04 3.71 -6.23
N THR A 102 3.65 2.50 -5.81
CA THR A 102 4.55 1.53 -5.19
C THR A 102 5.74 1.18 -6.08
N ILE A 103 5.51 0.99 -7.39
CA ILE A 103 6.58 0.74 -8.36
C ILE A 103 7.52 1.95 -8.45
N ALA A 104 6.98 3.17 -8.51
CA ALA A 104 7.79 4.39 -8.55
C ALA A 104 8.57 4.58 -7.25
N THR A 105 7.95 4.36 -6.09
CA THR A 105 8.57 4.40 -4.76
C THR A 105 9.77 3.45 -4.69
N LEU A 106 9.58 2.19 -5.08
CA LEU A 106 10.63 1.17 -5.05
C LEU A 106 11.75 1.43 -6.06
N ASN A 107 11.43 1.87 -7.28
CA ASN A 107 12.49 2.21 -8.26
C ASN A 107 13.27 3.47 -7.86
N LEU A 108 12.62 4.48 -7.27
CA LEU A 108 13.31 5.64 -6.71
C LEU A 108 14.22 5.20 -5.57
N ALA A 109 13.71 4.39 -4.63
CA ALA A 109 14.49 3.82 -3.54
C ALA A 109 15.75 3.12 -4.03
N LEU A 110 15.61 2.24 -5.01
CA LEU A 110 16.71 1.50 -5.64
C LEU A 110 17.73 2.45 -6.30
N ALA A 111 17.27 3.45 -7.04
CA ALA A 111 18.15 4.43 -7.66
C ALA A 111 18.90 5.26 -6.61
N MET A 112 18.26 5.62 -5.49
CA MET A 112 18.89 6.38 -4.41
C MET A 112 20.03 5.62 -3.73
N VAL A 113 19.84 4.33 -3.42
CA VAL A 113 20.87 3.51 -2.74
C VAL A 113 22.03 3.09 -3.63
N GLU A 114 21.97 3.32 -4.95
CA GLU A 114 23.15 3.27 -5.83
C GLU A 114 24.26 4.23 -5.36
N LEU A 115 23.89 5.31 -4.63
CA LEU A 115 24.85 6.20 -3.99
C LEU A 115 25.30 5.60 -2.65
N PRO A 116 26.59 5.24 -2.48
CA PRO A 116 27.05 4.46 -1.34
C PRO A 116 26.84 5.11 0.04
N GLN A 117 26.76 6.42 0.09
CA GLN A 117 26.56 7.18 1.33
C GLN A 117 25.11 7.21 1.81
N LEU A 118 24.14 6.82 0.98
CA LEU A 118 22.72 6.89 1.34
C LEU A 118 22.21 5.58 1.93
N ARG A 119 21.54 5.70 3.08
CA ARG A 119 20.69 4.68 3.70
C ARG A 119 19.24 5.08 3.54
N LEU A 120 18.44 4.15 3.03
CA LEU A 120 17.06 4.39 2.69
C LEU A 120 16.13 3.38 3.34
N LEU A 121 14.99 3.88 3.81
CA LEU A 121 13.87 3.07 4.28
C LEU A 121 12.65 3.35 3.41
N VAL A 122 11.98 2.30 2.93
CA VAL A 122 10.62 2.41 2.37
C VAL A 122 9.62 1.93 3.41
N ILE A 123 8.58 2.73 3.63
CA ILE A 123 7.46 2.41 4.51
C ILE A 123 6.22 2.24 3.66
N ASP A 124 5.56 1.09 3.74
CA ASP A 124 4.21 0.93 3.18
C ASP A 124 3.20 1.60 4.12
N SER A 125 2.74 2.78 3.74
CA SER A 125 1.81 3.60 4.52
C SER A 125 0.38 3.54 3.99
N ASP A 126 0.12 2.77 2.92
CA ASP A 126 -1.24 2.45 2.48
C ASP A 126 -1.76 1.23 3.26
N LEU A 127 -2.21 1.49 4.49
CA LEU A 127 -2.73 0.44 5.39
C LEU A 127 -4.05 -0.18 4.91
N LYS A 128 -4.68 0.40 3.88
CA LYS A 128 -5.93 -0.10 3.32
C LYS A 128 -5.66 -1.09 2.17
N GLN A 129 -4.71 -0.77 1.30
CA GLN A 129 -4.33 -1.58 0.15
C GLN A 129 -2.80 -1.68 0.03
N PRO A 130 -2.13 -2.35 1.00
CA PRO A 130 -0.68 -2.45 0.99
C PRO A 130 -0.20 -3.31 -0.18
N ALA A 131 0.94 -2.92 -0.74
CA ALA A 131 1.45 -3.49 -1.98
C ALA A 131 2.98 -3.64 -2.00
N VAL A 132 3.74 -2.99 -1.11
CA VAL A 132 5.21 -2.99 -1.15
C VAL A 132 5.76 -4.42 -1.07
N GLU A 133 5.32 -5.20 -0.08
CA GLU A 133 5.79 -6.57 0.11
C GLU A 133 5.41 -7.48 -1.07
N ASP A 134 4.22 -7.26 -1.67
CA ASP A 134 3.76 -8.02 -2.83
C ASP A 134 4.68 -7.77 -4.04
N TYR A 135 5.03 -6.51 -4.32
CA TYR A 135 5.99 -6.17 -5.38
C TYR A 135 7.42 -6.65 -5.08
N LEU A 136 7.79 -6.84 -3.81
CA LEU A 136 9.08 -7.43 -3.47
C LEU A 136 9.08 -8.96 -3.56
N GLY A 137 7.91 -9.59 -3.68
CA GLY A 137 7.75 -11.04 -3.59
C GLY A 137 7.96 -11.56 -2.17
N TRP A 138 7.70 -10.71 -1.17
CA TRP A 138 7.91 -11.01 0.24
C TRP A 138 6.63 -11.54 0.88
N PRO A 139 6.73 -12.47 1.86
CA PRO A 139 5.58 -12.79 2.69
C PRO A 139 5.21 -11.55 3.51
N ARG A 140 3.90 -11.32 3.64
CA ARG A 140 3.38 -10.27 4.52
C ARG A 140 3.68 -10.62 5.97
N ARG A 141 4.09 -9.60 6.73
CA ARG A 141 4.39 -9.70 8.16
C ARG A 141 3.75 -8.54 8.90
N GLN A 142 3.80 -8.59 10.23
CA GLN A 142 3.44 -7.43 11.05
C GLN A 142 4.30 -6.22 10.70
N GLY A 143 3.69 -5.04 10.68
CA GLY A 143 4.29 -3.83 10.11
C GLY A 143 3.84 -2.55 10.80
N VAL A 144 3.60 -1.47 10.03
CA VAL A 144 3.12 -0.17 10.53
C VAL A 144 1.94 -0.34 11.49
N SER A 145 0.93 -1.11 11.13
CA SER A 145 -0.28 -1.33 11.96
C SER A 145 0.06 -1.89 13.34
N GLU A 146 0.92 -2.90 13.41
CA GLU A 146 1.35 -3.51 14.68
C GLU A 146 2.31 -2.62 15.47
N LEU A 147 3.20 -1.91 14.78
CA LEU A 147 4.11 -0.95 15.39
C LEU A 147 3.35 0.20 16.05
N LEU A 148 2.36 0.79 15.36
CA LEU A 148 1.55 1.90 15.86
C LEU A 148 0.58 1.48 16.97
N SER A 149 0.22 0.19 17.04
CA SER A 149 -0.54 -0.37 18.18
C SER A 149 0.35 -0.84 19.33
N GLY A 150 1.68 -0.84 19.17
CA GLY A 150 2.64 -1.28 20.20
C GLY A 150 2.73 -2.78 20.38
N ARG A 151 2.27 -3.55 19.39
CA ARG A 151 2.39 -5.02 19.37
C ARG A 151 3.79 -5.49 19.02
N ILE A 152 4.55 -4.68 18.28
CA ILE A 152 5.97 -4.92 17.96
C ILE A 152 6.81 -3.66 18.18
N SER A 153 8.11 -3.85 18.35
CA SER A 153 9.10 -2.76 18.40
C SER A 153 9.48 -2.29 17.00
N LEU A 154 10.07 -1.09 16.92
CA LEU A 154 10.56 -0.53 15.65
C LEU A 154 11.64 -1.42 15.01
N ASP A 155 12.57 -1.95 15.80
CA ASP A 155 13.65 -2.81 15.30
C ASP A 155 13.14 -4.14 14.76
N GLN A 156 12.03 -4.66 15.31
CA GLN A 156 11.37 -5.86 14.77
C GLN A 156 10.61 -5.58 13.48
N ALA A 157 10.04 -4.39 13.33
CA ALA A 157 9.23 -4.02 12.16
C ALA A 157 10.06 -3.79 10.89
N ILE A 158 11.33 -3.42 11.03
CA ILE A 158 12.23 -3.10 9.91
C ILE A 158 12.89 -4.37 9.40
N ARG A 159 12.74 -4.62 8.09
CA ARG A 159 13.28 -5.78 7.39
C ARG A 159 14.30 -5.31 6.35
N SER A 160 15.56 -5.72 6.52
CA SER A 160 16.58 -5.45 5.49
C SER A 160 16.33 -6.23 4.22
N THR A 161 16.59 -5.61 3.07
CA THR A 161 16.48 -6.27 1.77
C THR A 161 17.77 -6.97 1.35
N SER A 162 17.73 -7.70 0.24
CA SER A 162 18.94 -8.21 -0.44
C SER A 162 19.80 -7.09 -1.06
N VAL A 163 19.29 -5.85 -1.11
CA VAL A 163 20.01 -4.67 -1.59
C VAL A 163 20.58 -3.93 -0.40
N ASP A 164 21.90 -3.70 -0.42
CA ASP A 164 22.57 -3.02 0.68
C ASP A 164 22.04 -1.60 0.89
N ARG A 165 21.94 -1.18 2.15
CA ARG A 165 21.42 0.13 2.59
C ARG A 165 19.95 0.42 2.25
N LEU A 166 19.20 -0.58 1.79
CA LEU A 166 17.75 -0.49 1.59
C LEU A 166 17.03 -1.42 2.58
N ASP A 167 16.25 -0.82 3.47
CA ASP A 167 15.35 -1.51 4.37
C ASP A 167 13.88 -1.23 4.02
N ILE A 168 12.98 -2.11 4.45
CA ILE A 168 11.53 -2.02 4.25
C ILE A 168 10.83 -2.13 5.59
N LEU A 169 9.79 -1.34 5.78
CA LEU A 169 8.80 -1.52 6.84
C LEU A 169 7.44 -1.68 6.17
N GLY A 170 6.93 -2.92 6.18
CA GLY A 170 5.63 -3.25 5.58
C GLY A 170 4.47 -2.63 6.34
N ALA A 171 3.26 -2.69 5.75
CA ALA A 171 2.08 -2.07 6.34
C ALA A 171 1.54 -2.84 7.53
N GLY A 172 1.71 -4.17 7.57
CA GLY A 172 1.04 -5.03 8.53
C GLY A 172 -0.35 -5.45 8.07
N GLU A 173 -1.23 -5.72 9.02
CA GLU A 173 -2.58 -6.21 8.72
C GLU A 173 -3.41 -5.13 7.98
N PRO A 174 -3.93 -5.41 6.76
CA PRO A 174 -4.76 -4.47 6.03
C PRO A 174 -6.03 -4.12 6.80
N THR A 175 -6.32 -2.84 6.97
CA THR A 175 -7.48 -2.37 7.73
C THR A 175 -8.33 -1.41 6.88
N PRO A 176 -9.65 -1.65 6.72
CA PRO A 176 -10.52 -0.76 5.94
C PRO A 176 -10.58 0.68 6.47
N ASN A 177 -10.51 0.83 7.80
CA ASN A 177 -10.52 2.10 8.51
C ASN A 177 -9.29 2.18 9.41
N PRO A 178 -8.11 2.51 8.86
CA PRO A 178 -6.88 2.51 9.63
C PRO A 178 -6.89 3.65 10.67
N SER A 179 -6.79 3.30 11.95
CA SER A 179 -6.56 4.26 13.02
C SER A 179 -5.08 4.68 13.02
N ILE A 180 -4.74 5.68 12.21
CA ILE A 180 -3.38 6.23 12.20
C ILE A 180 -3.24 7.23 13.35
N HIS A 181 -2.52 6.81 14.39
CA HIS A 181 -2.12 7.70 15.49
C HIS A 181 -1.00 8.63 15.01
N LEU A 182 -1.39 9.79 14.47
CA LEU A 182 -0.50 10.83 13.94
C LEU A 182 0.74 11.10 14.80
N GLU A 183 0.54 11.40 16.08
CA GLU A 183 1.61 11.73 17.03
C GLU A 183 2.63 10.60 17.17
N ARG A 184 2.15 9.35 17.15
CA ARG A 184 3.00 8.16 17.24
C ARG A 184 3.76 7.95 15.94
N LEU A 185 3.11 8.13 14.78
CA LEU A 185 3.76 8.01 13.49
C LEU A 185 4.83 9.10 13.30
N GLU A 186 4.56 10.33 13.71
CA GLU A 186 5.53 11.43 13.71
C GLU A 186 6.73 11.13 14.60
N THR A 187 6.50 10.61 15.81
CA THR A 187 7.58 10.17 16.73
C THR A 187 8.44 9.06 16.11
N VAL A 188 7.80 8.10 15.43
CA VAL A 188 8.48 7.03 14.70
C VAL A 188 9.31 7.61 13.55
N LEU A 189 8.74 8.49 12.72
CA LEU A 189 9.44 9.14 11.62
C LEU A 189 10.65 9.94 12.10
N ASN A 190 10.52 10.71 13.17
CA ASN A 190 11.64 11.45 13.77
C ASN A 190 12.75 10.53 14.26
N THR A 191 12.40 9.33 14.72
CA THR A 191 13.39 8.30 15.10
C THR A 191 14.06 7.68 13.88
N LEU A 192 13.31 7.44 12.81
CA LEU A 192 13.82 6.89 11.56
C LEU A 192 14.73 7.87 10.82
N LYS A 193 14.44 9.17 10.84
CA LYS A 193 15.30 10.22 10.26
C LYS A 193 16.70 10.27 10.90
N ARG A 194 16.89 9.73 12.11
CA ARG A 194 18.22 9.59 12.72
C ARG A 194 19.01 8.38 12.20
N ARG A 195 18.34 7.42 11.57
CA ARG A 195 18.90 6.14 11.10
C ARG A 195 19.09 6.08 9.59
N TYR A 196 18.26 6.81 8.86
CA TYR A 196 18.21 6.83 7.40
C TYR A 196 18.34 8.26 6.90
N ASP A 197 19.03 8.40 5.78
CA ASP A 197 19.18 9.69 5.09
C ASP A 197 17.88 10.04 4.35
N TYR A 198 17.14 9.03 3.89
CA TYR A 198 15.81 9.20 3.32
C TYR A 198 14.83 8.13 3.80
N VAL A 199 13.60 8.56 4.08
CA VAL A 199 12.47 7.70 4.40
C VAL A 199 11.37 7.94 3.36
N LEU A 200 11.13 6.97 2.48
CA LEU A 200 10.07 7.06 1.49
C LEU A 200 8.80 6.42 2.04
N LEU A 201 7.70 7.16 2.04
CA LEU A 201 6.38 6.69 2.43
C LEU A 201 5.59 6.36 1.17
N ASP A 202 5.29 5.08 0.93
CA ASP A 202 4.35 4.67 -0.12
C ASP A 202 2.93 4.90 0.40
N GLY A 203 2.29 5.98 -0.04
CA GLY A 203 1.02 6.44 0.50
C GLY A 203 -0.21 6.01 -0.31
N PRO A 204 -1.42 6.08 0.28
CA PRO A 204 -2.65 5.86 -0.44
C PRO A 204 -2.89 6.95 -1.50
N ALA A 205 -3.79 6.67 -2.44
CA ALA A 205 -4.26 7.70 -3.38
C ALA A 205 -5.04 8.80 -2.65
N VAL A 206 -4.68 10.06 -2.85
CA VAL A 206 -5.15 11.17 -2.03
C VAL A 206 -6.66 11.40 -2.16
N LEU A 207 -7.26 11.25 -3.35
CA LEU A 207 -8.70 11.45 -3.54
C LEU A 207 -9.54 10.25 -3.04
N ARG A 208 -8.90 9.17 -2.59
CA ARG A 208 -9.56 7.96 -2.06
C ARG A 208 -9.20 7.67 -0.60
N ALA A 209 -8.22 8.38 -0.06
CA ALA A 209 -7.77 8.23 1.31
C ALA A 209 -8.80 8.78 2.29
N SER A 210 -8.99 8.10 3.43
CA SER A 210 -9.85 8.61 4.51
C SER A 210 -9.28 9.87 5.16
N HIS A 211 -7.95 9.99 5.21
CA HIS A 211 -7.23 11.12 5.81
C HIS A 211 -6.11 11.62 4.88
N PRO A 212 -6.46 12.31 3.77
CA PRO A 212 -5.54 12.62 2.68
C PRO A 212 -4.34 13.49 3.06
N GLY A 213 -4.52 14.41 4.02
CA GLY A 213 -3.46 15.34 4.45
C GLY A 213 -2.55 14.80 5.53
N LEU A 214 -2.92 13.71 6.19
CA LEU A 214 -2.28 13.22 7.41
C LEU A 214 -0.80 12.89 7.18
N LEU A 215 -0.52 12.11 6.14
CA LEU A 215 0.86 11.75 5.78
C LEU A 215 1.60 12.93 5.13
N GLY A 216 0.87 13.79 4.41
CA GLY A 216 1.43 14.96 3.76
C GLY A 216 1.97 15.98 4.76
N SER A 217 1.25 16.22 5.86
CA SER A 217 1.60 17.22 6.87
C SER A 217 2.80 16.83 7.74
N ILE A 218 3.12 15.53 7.84
CA ILE A 218 4.26 15.01 8.63
C ILE A 218 5.46 14.62 7.76
N SER A 219 5.33 14.76 6.44
CA SER A 219 6.42 14.51 5.48
C SER A 219 7.13 15.81 5.14
N ASP A 220 8.45 15.77 4.93
CA ASP A 220 9.21 16.97 4.56
C ASP A 220 8.93 17.38 3.09
N GLY A 221 8.47 16.44 2.28
CA GLY A 221 8.07 16.69 0.90
C GLY A 221 7.16 15.62 0.34
N ILE A 222 6.50 15.95 -0.77
CA ILE A 222 5.56 15.10 -1.47
C ILE A 222 5.94 15.02 -2.95
N LEU A 223 5.99 13.81 -3.48
CA LEU A 223 6.06 13.55 -4.91
C LEU A 223 4.73 12.97 -5.38
N LEU A 224 4.05 13.69 -6.27
CA LEU A 224 2.77 13.27 -6.83
C LEU A 224 2.98 12.41 -8.07
N VAL A 225 2.67 11.13 -7.97
CA VAL A 225 2.73 10.16 -9.05
C VAL A 225 1.53 10.35 -9.97
N VAL A 226 1.76 10.47 -11.27
CA VAL A 226 0.73 10.73 -12.29
C VAL A 226 0.91 9.75 -13.44
N ARG A 227 -0.15 9.00 -13.76
CA ARG A 227 -0.10 8.04 -14.87
C ARG A 227 -0.51 8.70 -16.18
N LEU A 228 0.46 8.91 -17.05
CA LEU A 228 0.23 9.57 -18.34
C LEU A 228 -0.77 8.81 -19.20
N GLY A 229 -1.65 9.56 -19.87
CA GLY A 229 -2.70 9.01 -20.73
C GLY A 229 -3.84 8.29 -19.98
N VAL A 230 -3.77 8.17 -18.65
CA VAL A 230 -4.78 7.50 -17.83
C VAL A 230 -5.40 8.46 -16.82
N THR A 231 -4.59 9.22 -16.09
CA THR A 231 -5.07 10.14 -15.05
C THR A 231 -5.63 11.42 -15.68
N PRO A 232 -6.90 11.78 -15.44
CA PRO A 232 -7.46 13.05 -15.90
C PRO A 232 -6.75 14.24 -15.25
N LYS A 233 -6.44 15.29 -16.04
CA LYS A 233 -5.78 16.51 -15.54
C LYS A 233 -6.50 17.12 -14.34
N GLN A 234 -7.84 17.15 -14.37
CA GLN A 234 -8.66 17.67 -13.29
C GLN A 234 -8.42 16.94 -11.95
N GLN A 235 -8.23 15.62 -11.97
CA GLN A 235 -7.94 14.85 -10.75
C GLN A 235 -6.54 15.16 -10.21
N VAL A 236 -5.57 15.42 -11.09
CA VAL A 236 -4.22 15.84 -10.67
C VAL A 236 -4.27 17.22 -10.01
N GLU A 237 -4.99 18.16 -10.61
CA GLU A 237 -5.17 19.52 -10.06
C GLU A 237 -5.92 19.51 -8.71
N GLU A 238 -6.96 18.69 -8.60
CA GLU A 238 -7.70 18.48 -7.35
C GLU A 238 -6.80 17.88 -6.26
N ALA A 239 -6.03 16.83 -6.60
CA ALA A 239 -5.09 16.20 -5.69
C ALA A 239 -4.01 17.17 -5.21
N PHE A 240 -3.42 17.94 -6.12
CA PHE A 240 -2.43 18.96 -5.80
C PHE A 240 -3.00 20.02 -4.85
N THR A 241 -4.17 20.57 -5.20
CA THR A 241 -4.86 21.59 -4.39
C THR A 241 -5.19 21.07 -2.99
N LEU A 242 -5.64 19.81 -2.88
CA LEU A 242 -5.94 19.19 -1.60
C LEU A 242 -4.70 19.04 -0.73
N LEU A 243 -3.57 18.62 -1.31
CA LEU A 243 -2.31 18.47 -0.57
C LEU A 243 -1.76 19.81 -0.07
N GLU A 244 -1.76 20.83 -0.92
CA GLU A 244 -1.33 22.20 -0.57
C GLU A 244 -2.22 22.80 0.54
N ASN A 245 -3.54 22.68 0.41
CA ASN A 245 -4.49 23.19 1.41
C ASN A 245 -4.35 22.52 2.78
N LEU A 246 -3.81 21.29 2.81
CA LEU A 246 -3.55 20.53 4.04
C LEU A 246 -2.11 20.73 4.57
N GLY A 247 -1.38 21.70 4.02
CA GLY A 247 -0.04 22.07 4.48
C GLY A 247 1.08 21.13 3.98
N GLY A 248 0.80 20.30 2.97
CA GLY A 248 1.81 19.45 2.35
C GLY A 248 2.74 20.25 1.43
N ASN A 249 4.04 19.94 1.46
CA ASN A 249 5.04 20.54 0.59
C ASN A 249 5.22 19.71 -0.68
N VAL A 250 4.56 20.06 -1.79
CA VAL A 250 4.66 19.30 -3.05
C VAL A 250 5.95 19.68 -3.79
N LEU A 251 6.92 18.76 -3.80
CA LEU A 251 8.23 18.95 -4.44
C LEU A 251 8.15 18.83 -5.97
N GLY A 252 7.18 18.09 -6.48
CA GLY A 252 7.00 17.86 -7.91
C GLY A 252 6.19 16.62 -8.23
N THR A 253 6.28 16.18 -9.49
CA THR A 253 5.53 15.04 -10.01
C THR A 253 6.43 13.92 -10.52
N CYS A 254 5.96 12.68 -10.40
CA CYS A 254 6.55 11.50 -11.00
C CYS A 254 5.61 10.97 -12.08
N ALA A 255 5.99 11.11 -13.35
CA ALA A 255 5.19 10.60 -14.46
C ALA A 255 5.43 9.10 -14.68
N THR A 256 4.37 8.30 -14.70
CA THR A 256 4.40 6.86 -14.97
C THR A 256 3.58 6.52 -16.23
N GLY A 257 3.76 5.31 -16.77
CA GLY A 257 2.98 4.84 -17.92
C GLY A 257 3.35 5.48 -19.26
N ALA A 258 4.45 6.23 -19.33
CA ALA A 258 4.98 6.75 -20.57
C ALA A 258 5.38 5.60 -21.51
N VAL A 259 4.64 5.41 -22.61
CA VAL A 259 5.12 4.62 -23.73
C VAL A 259 6.12 5.52 -24.46
N GLY A 260 7.39 5.10 -24.52
CA GLY A 260 8.45 5.91 -25.16
C GLY A 260 7.99 6.37 -26.54
N ALA A 261 8.11 7.68 -26.80
CA ALA A 261 7.96 8.21 -28.15
C ALA A 261 8.93 7.44 -29.04
N ARG A 262 8.38 6.65 -29.97
CA ARG A 262 9.13 6.01 -31.04
C ARG A 262 9.52 7.05 -32.07
#